data_AF-A0A969VSY0-F1
#
_entry.id   AF-A0A969VSY0-F1
#
_cell.length_a   1.000
_cell.length_b   1.000
_cell.length_c   1.000
_cell.angle_alpha   90.00
_cell.angle_beta   90.00
_cell.angle_gamma   90.00
#
_symmetry.space_group_name_H-M   'P 1'
#
loop_
_entity.id
_entity.type
_entity.pdbx_description
1 polymer ?
#
loop_
_entity_poly.entity_id
_entity_poly.type
_entity_poly.pdbx_seq_one_letter_code
_entity_poly.pdbx_strand_id
1 'polypeptide(L)' 'MSTGFVLTGILLTNLNNYPMNIFIHGLGAIGWTFAGYINNDRALMVNFGIQIPLFLLGFAKVII' A
#
# COMPACT_ATOMS: atom_id res chain seq x y z
N MET A 1 7.44 -5.60 9.76
CA MET A 1 7.97 -5.04 8.49
C MET A 1 6.91 -4.29 7.71
N SER A 2 5.72 -4.87 7.45
CA SER A 2 4.63 -4.20 6.70
C SER A 2 4.24 -2.81 7.23
N THR A 3 4.15 -2.65 8.55
CA THR A 3 3.89 -1.36 9.21
C THR A 3 4.91 -0.29 8.80
N GLY A 4 6.18 -0.64 8.76
CA GLY A 4 7.25 0.29 8.37
C GLY A 4 7.08 0.75 6.93
N PHE A 5 6.73 -0.15 6.01
CA PHE A 5 6.46 0.22 4.62
C PHE A 5 5.25 1.13 4.47
N VAL A 6 4.15 0.87 5.19
CA VAL A 6 2.98 1.76 5.19
C VAL A 6 3.35 3.15 5.70
N LEU A 7 4.02 3.25 6.86
CA LEU A 7 4.39 4.53 7.45
C LEU A 7 5.40 5.30 6.59
N THR A 8 6.38 4.62 5.99
CA THR A 8 7.31 5.24 5.03
C THR A 8 6.57 5.70 3.77
N GLY A 9 5.62 4.92 3.26
CA GLY A 9 4.76 5.31 2.14
C GLY A 9 3.94 6.57 2.43
N ILE A 10 3.37 6.67 3.65
CA ILE A 10 2.65 7.86 4.13
C ILE A 10 3.60 9.06 4.21
N LEU A 11 4.81 8.89 4.75
CA LEU A 11 5.82 9.95 4.79
C LEU A 11 6.18 10.45 3.38
N LEU A 12 6.51 9.53 2.46
CA LEU A 12 6.86 9.90 1.08
C LEU A 12 5.69 10.58 0.35
N THR A 13 4.45 10.22 0.67
CA THR A 13 3.26 10.91 0.15
C THR A 13 3.23 12.37 0.61
N ASN A 14 3.48 12.62 1.90
CA ASN A 14 3.55 13.99 2.44
C ASN A 14 4.74 14.81 1.89
N LEU A 15 5.81 14.14 1.48
CA LEU A 15 6.96 14.77 0.82
C LEU A 15 6.80 14.90 -0.70
N ASN A 16 5.62 14.58 -1.26
CA ASN A 16 5.33 14.58 -2.70
C ASN A 16 6.31 13.76 -3.55
N ASN A 17 6.89 12.70 -2.98
CA ASN A 17 7.87 11.85 -3.67
C ASN A 17 7.19 10.72 -4.45
N TYR A 18 6.79 11.04 -5.68
CA TYR A 18 6.17 10.12 -6.62
C TYR A 18 7.20 9.61 -7.66
N PRO A 19 7.23 8.32 -8.03
CA PRO A 19 6.29 7.25 -7.65
C PRO A 19 6.73 6.39 -6.46
N MET A 20 7.84 6.75 -5.78
CA MET A 20 8.38 5.93 -4.70
C MET A 20 7.38 5.77 -3.54
N ASN A 21 6.56 6.79 -3.28
CA ASN A 21 5.48 6.74 -2.29
C ASN A 21 4.54 5.56 -2.49
N ILE A 22 3.95 5.41 -3.68
CA ILE A 22 2.98 4.35 -4.01
C ILE A 22 3.64 2.97 -4.07
N PHE A 23 4.93 2.89 -4.42
CA PHE A 23 5.68 1.63 -4.39
C PHE A 23 5.91 1.11 -2.99
N ILE A 24 6.48 1.93 -2.11
CA ILE A 24 6.73 1.51 -0.74
C ILE A 24 5.39 1.28 0.00
N HIS A 25 4.41 2.16 -0.17
CA HIS A 25 3.10 1.99 0.45
C HIS A 25 2.41 0.71 -0.04
N GLY A 26 2.43 0.45 -1.36
CA GLY A 26 1.84 -0.74 -1.97
C GLY A 26 2.41 -2.04 -1.42
N LEU A 27 3.73 -2.12 -1.22
CA LEU A 27 4.36 -3.29 -0.57
C LEU A 27 3.86 -3.49 0.87
N GLY A 28 3.70 -2.40 1.62
CA GLY A 28 3.11 -2.42 2.95
C GLY A 28 1.64 -2.85 2.95
N ALA A 29 0.86 -2.44 1.95
CA ALA A 29 -0.54 -2.83 1.80
C ALA A 29 -0.69 -4.32 1.45
N ILE A 30 0.17 -4.86 0.57
CA ILE A 30 0.19 -6.30 0.26
C ILE A 30 0.48 -7.11 1.52
N GLY A 31 1.51 -6.74 2.29
CA GLY A 31 1.86 -7.47 3.52
C GLY A 31 0.75 -7.44 4.57
N TRP A 32 0.02 -6.32 4.73
CA TRP A 32 -1.11 -6.24 5.65
C TRP A 32 -2.36 -6.95 5.15
N THR A 33 -2.60 -6.96 3.83
CA THR A 33 -3.69 -7.73 3.23
C THR A 33 -3.46 -9.23 3.48
N PHE A 34 -2.22 -9.69 3.28
CA PHE A 34 -1.84 -11.08 3.56
C PHE A 34 -1.92 -11.42 5.05
N ALA A 35 -1.48 -10.52 5.94
CA ALA A 35 -1.67 -10.70 7.38
C ALA A 35 -3.15 -10.77 7.77
N GLY A 36 -4.00 -9.94 7.17
CA GLY A 36 -5.46 -10.00 7.36
C GLY A 36 -6.03 -11.35 6.92
N TYR A 37 -5.59 -11.86 5.77
CA TYR A 37 -5.98 -13.18 5.27
C TYR A 37 -5.59 -14.31 6.22
N ILE A 38 -4.34 -14.35 6.70
CA ILE A 38 -3.88 -15.38 7.65
C ILE A 38 -4.68 -15.35 8.96
N ASN A 39 -4.98 -14.16 9.46
CA ASN A 39 -5.67 -13.99 10.74
C ASN A 39 -7.20 -14.00 10.62
N ASN A 40 -7.76 -14.24 9.43
CA ASN A 40 -9.19 -14.10 9.13
C ASN A 40 -9.77 -12.73 9.54
N ASP A 41 -8.94 -11.68 9.51
CA ASP A 41 -9.33 -10.32 9.84
C ASP A 41 -9.84 -9.61 8.58
N ARG A 42 -11.17 -9.60 8.44
CA ARG A 42 -11.85 -8.95 7.32
C ARG A 42 -11.63 -7.44 7.29
N ALA A 43 -11.47 -6.79 8.43
CA ALA A 43 -11.27 -5.35 8.49
C ALA A 43 -9.91 -4.98 7.90
N LEU A 44 -8.85 -5.73 8.26
CA LEU A 44 -7.52 -5.55 7.66
C LEU A 44 -7.52 -5.86 6.16
N MET A 45 -8.16 -6.97 5.74
CA MET A 45 -8.24 -7.34 4.33
C MET A 45 -8.93 -6.29 3.48
N VAL A 46 -10.07 -5.75 3.94
CA VAL A 46 -10.80 -4.72 3.18
C VAL A 46 -10.02 -3.41 3.15
N ASN A 47 -9.47 -2.98 4.29
CA ASN A 47 -8.74 -1.72 4.41
C ASN A 47 -7.52 -1.68 3.47
N PHE A 48 -6.64 -2.69 3.56
CA PHE A 48 -5.42 -2.71 2.76
C PHE A 48 -5.61 -3.33 1.38
N GLY A 49 -6.55 -4.26 1.23
CA GLY A 49 -6.81 -4.93 -0.04
C GLY A 49 -7.35 -3.96 -1.09
N ILE A 50 -8.21 -3.00 -0.72
CA ILE A 50 -8.70 -1.98 -1.67
C ILE A 50 -7.63 -0.94 -2.01
N GLN A 51 -6.62 -0.75 -1.17
CA GLN A 51 -5.50 0.16 -1.48
C GLN A 51 -4.63 -0.38 -2.63
N ILE A 52 -4.51 -1.70 -2.78
CA ILE A 52 -3.73 -2.32 -3.87
C ILE A 52 -4.22 -1.88 -5.26
N PRO A 53 -5.49 -2.06 -5.66
CA PRO A 53 -5.97 -1.59 -6.96
C PRO A 53 -5.91 -0.06 -7.09
N LEU A 54 -6.10 0.70 -6.01
CA LEU A 54 -5.91 2.16 -6.05
C LEU A 54 -4.45 2.54 -6.37
N PHE A 55 -3.47 1.83 -5.80
CA PHE A 55 -2.06 2.03 -6.13
C PHE A 55 -1.72 1.57 -7.55
N LEU A 56 -2.34 0.50 -8.07
CA LEU A 56 -2.18 0.07 -9.47
C LEU A 56 -2.63 1.16 -10.46
N LEU A 57 -3.73 1.86 -10.17
CA LEU A 57 -4.15 3.03 -10.95
C LEU A 57 -3.10 4.15 -10.90
N GLY A 58 -2.48 4.37 -9.74
CA GLY A 58 -1.33 5.25 -9.60
C GLY A 58 -0.19 4.83 -10.54
N PHE A 59 0.23 3.57 -10.48
CA PHE A 59 1.31 3.06 -11.34
C PHE A 59 1.04 3.22 -12.84
N ALA A 60 -0.21 3.09 -13.28
CA ALA A 60 -0.56 3.32 -14.69
C ALA A 60 -0.13 4.73 -15.17
N LYS A 61 -0.22 5.77 -14.32
CA LYS A 61 0.24 7.14 -14.62
C LYS A 61 1.77 7.26 -14.71
N VAL A 62 2.54 6.33 -14.16
CA VAL A 62 4.01 6.32 -14.31
C VAL A 62 4.40 5.80 -15.69
N ILE A 63 3.61 4.85 -16.23
CA ILE A 63 3.93 4.11 -17.44
C ILE A 63 3.36 4.78 -18.70
N ILE A 64 2.21 5.46 -18.57
CA ILE A 64 1.49 6.18 -19.64
C ILE A 64 1.78 7.67 -19.53
#